data_AF-A0A3B9R989-F1
#
_entry.id   AF-A0A3B9R989-F1
#
_cell.length_a   1.000
_cell.length_b   1.000
_cell.length_c   1.000
_cell.angle_alpha   90.00
_cell.angle_beta   90.00
_cell.angle_gamma   90.00
#
_symmetry.space_group_name_H-M   'P 1'
#
loop_
_entity.id
_entity.type
_entity.pdbx_description
1 polymer ?
#
loop_
_entity_poly.entity_id
_entity_poly.type
_entity_poly.pdbx_seq_one_letter_code
_entity_poly.pdbx_strand_id
1 'polypeptide(L)'
;MKPSFFLFFLLSFIGFSQQTIDAVIVDSADNVPLEFVGVYNSKDHTISNEDGRFQFSSLLDSIIIYRVGYDKLSTTFQKVKDTILLNKSVLELNEVTVTNEKTL
;
A
#
# COMPACT_ATOMS: atom_id res chain seq x y z
N MET A 1 -31.13 10.70 42.25
CA MET A 1 -30.85 11.12 40.87
C MET A 1 -31.25 9.98 39.95
N LYS A 2 -32.13 10.22 38.97
CA LYS A 2 -32.72 9.16 38.13
C LYS A 2 -31.58 8.44 37.38
N PRO A 3 -31.50 7.09 37.40
CA PRO A 3 -30.39 6.35 36.77
C PRO A 3 -30.28 6.61 35.25
N SER A 4 -31.34 7.14 34.64
CA SER A 4 -31.39 7.57 33.24
C SER A 4 -30.34 8.62 32.86
N PHE A 5 -29.88 9.48 33.79
CA PHE A 5 -28.87 10.50 33.47
C PHE A 5 -27.45 9.92 33.37
N PHE A 6 -27.17 8.83 34.10
CA PHE A 6 -25.89 8.13 34.05
C PHE A 6 -25.71 7.34 32.74
N LEU A 7 -26.81 6.81 32.20
CA LEU A 7 -26.82 6.06 30.94
C LEU A 7 -26.44 6.95 29.73
N PHE A 8 -26.78 8.25 29.76
CA PHE A 8 -26.44 9.20 28.70
C PHE A 8 -24.94 9.54 28.66
N PHE A 9 -24.23 9.46 29.80
CA PHE A 9 -22.80 9.72 29.90
C PHE A 9 -21.94 8.56 29.33
N LEU A 10 -22.49 7.35 29.25
CA LEU A 10 -21.81 6.18 28.69
C LEU A 10 -21.81 6.13 27.15
N LEU A 11 -22.70 6.88 26.48
CA LEU A 11 -22.78 6.94 25.01
C LEU A 11 -21.78 7.91 24.36
N SER A 12 -21.02 8.68 25.14
CA SER A 12 -20.08 9.69 24.63
C SER A 12 -18.78 9.09 24.05
N PHE A 13 -18.54 7.79 24.24
CA PHE A 13 -17.31 7.11 23.80
C PHE A 13 -17.47 6.44 22.44
N ILE A 14 -18.01 7.14 21.45
CA ILE A 14 -17.83 6.75 20.05
C ILE A 14 -16.36 6.96 19.67
N GLY A 15 -15.54 5.93 19.93
CA GLY A 15 -14.14 5.90 19.56
C GLY A 15 -13.98 5.87 18.05
N PHE A 16 -13.16 6.77 17.51
CA PHE A 16 -12.72 6.70 16.12
C PHE A 16 -11.66 5.60 16.01
N SER A 17 -11.95 4.54 15.25
CA SER A 17 -10.94 3.55 14.86
C SER A 17 -10.34 3.98 13.53
N GLN A 18 -9.18 4.65 13.57
CA GLN A 18 -8.33 4.78 12.38
C GLN A 18 -7.49 3.51 12.27
N GLN A 19 -7.63 2.80 11.16
CA GLN A 19 -6.76 1.66 10.89
C GLN A 19 -5.37 2.21 10.57
N THR A 20 -4.36 1.69 11.26
CA THR A 20 -2.96 2.07 11.06
C THR A 20 -2.17 0.82 10.76
N ILE A 21 -1.29 0.91 9.76
CA ILE A 21 -0.31 -0.11 9.40
C ILE A 21 1.07 0.47 9.67
N ASP A 22 1.89 -0.32 10.36
CA ASP A 22 3.32 -0.13 10.50
C ASP A 22 4.00 -1.36 9.93
N ALA A 23 4.63 -1.23 8.75
CA ALA A 23 5.18 -2.37 8.01
C ALA A 23 6.45 -2.01 7.25
N VAL A 24 7.14 -3.03 6.74
CA VAL A 24 8.32 -2.91 5.87
C VAL A 24 8.01 -3.49 4.48
N ILE A 25 8.48 -2.80 3.44
CA ILE A 25 8.36 -3.23 2.05
C ILE A 25 9.74 -3.65 1.56
N VAL A 26 9.83 -4.86 1.01
CA VAL A 26 11.08 -5.42 0.50
C VAL A 26 10.86 -6.02 -0.89
N ASP A 27 11.95 -6.14 -1.65
CA ASP A 27 11.98 -6.85 -2.91
C ASP A 27 11.79 -8.35 -2.68
N SER A 28 10.94 -9.00 -3.49
CA SER A 28 10.66 -10.43 -3.33
C SER A 28 11.84 -11.34 -3.68
N ALA A 29 12.79 -10.87 -4.50
CA ALA A 29 13.89 -11.70 -5.00
C ALA A 29 15.06 -11.81 -3.99
N ASP A 30 15.40 -10.70 -3.33
CA ASP A 30 16.57 -10.61 -2.44
C ASP A 30 16.25 -10.08 -1.03
N ASN A 31 14.99 -9.75 -0.75
CA ASN A 31 14.52 -9.16 0.52
C ASN A 31 15.21 -7.84 0.88
N VAL A 32 15.76 -7.13 -0.11
CA VAL A 32 16.32 -5.80 0.11
C VAL A 32 15.19 -4.81 0.36
N PRO A 33 15.27 -3.97 1.41
CA PRO A 33 14.26 -2.94 1.67
C PRO A 33 14.10 -1.97 0.51
N LEU A 34 12.85 -1.58 0.25
CA LEU A 34 12.49 -0.69 -0.85
C LEU A 34 12.10 0.69 -0.34
N GLU A 35 12.98 1.66 -0.60
CA GLU A 35 12.71 3.08 -0.40
C GLU A 35 11.79 3.66 -1.50
N PHE A 36 11.13 4.77 -1.17
CA PHE A 36 10.30 5.54 -2.09
C PHE A 36 9.13 4.74 -2.71
N VAL A 37 8.62 3.73 -1.99
CA VAL A 37 7.40 3.02 -2.37
C VAL A 37 6.20 3.82 -1.89
N GLY A 38 5.30 4.18 -2.79
CA GLY A 38 4.06 4.85 -2.44
C GLY A 38 3.06 3.87 -1.83
N VAL A 39 2.48 4.23 -0.69
CA VAL A 39 1.37 3.51 -0.04
C VAL A 39 0.22 4.48 0.10
N TYR A 40 -0.89 4.22 -0.58
CA TYR A 40 -1.94 5.22 -0.73
C TYR A 40 -3.30 4.66 -1.08
N ASN A 41 -4.30 5.53 -0.95
CA ASN A 41 -5.61 5.34 -1.55
C ASN A 41 -6.10 6.67 -2.12
N SER A 42 -7.41 6.83 -2.33
CA SER A 42 -7.97 8.06 -2.90
C SER A 42 -7.94 9.27 -1.96
N LYS A 43 -7.66 9.07 -0.67
CA LYS A 43 -7.72 10.11 0.36
C LYS A 43 -6.37 10.37 1.03
N ASP A 44 -5.66 9.31 1.36
CA ASP A 44 -4.47 9.35 2.21
C ASP A 44 -3.26 8.76 1.45
N HIS A 45 -2.07 9.27 1.73
CA HIS A 45 -0.82 8.87 1.05
C HIS A 45 0.37 8.93 2.00
N THR A 46 1.27 7.95 1.90
CA THR A 46 2.58 7.93 2.55
C THR A 46 3.62 7.27 1.64
N ILE A 47 4.89 7.36 2.00
CA ILE A 47 6.02 6.81 1.24
C ILE A 47 6.97 6.08 2.20
N SER A 48 7.59 4.98 1.77
CA SER A 48 8.60 4.26 2.56
C SER A 48 9.93 5.01 2.66
N ASN A 49 10.61 4.85 3.79
CA ASN A 49 11.95 5.41 4.05
C ASN A 49 13.09 4.51 3.51
N GLU A 50 14.34 4.86 3.81
CA GLU A 50 15.56 4.12 3.41
C GLU A 50 15.60 2.66 3.90
N ASP A 51 14.96 2.37 5.04
CA ASP A 51 14.80 1.01 5.58
C ASP A 51 13.57 0.28 5.02
N GLY A 52 12.91 0.84 4.00
CA GLY A 52 11.66 0.34 3.42
C GLY A 52 10.45 0.38 4.36
N ARG A 53 10.58 1.03 5.53
CA ARG A 53 9.51 1.14 6.53
C ARG A 53 8.57 2.28 6.20
N PHE A 54 7.30 2.10 6.54
CA PHE A 54 6.28 3.14 6.44
C PHE A 54 5.23 3.00 7.55
N GLN A 55 4.58 4.11 7.84
CA GLN A 55 3.36 4.15 8.64
C GLN A 55 2.23 4.74 7.78
N PHE A 56 1.11 4.03 7.70
CA PHE A 56 -0.06 4.45 6.92
C PHE A 56 -1.34 4.36 7.76
N SER A 57 -2.03 5.48 7.92
CA SER A 57 -3.33 5.55 8.59
C SER A 57 -4.39 6.08 7.63
N SER A 58 -5.54 5.43 7.58
CA SER A 58 -6.63 5.82 6.68
C SER A 58 -8.00 5.39 7.23
N LEU A 59 -9.04 6.13 6.82
CA LEU A 59 -10.44 5.72 7.07
C LEU A 59 -10.99 4.79 5.97
N LEU A 60 -10.34 4.74 4.81
CA LEU A 60 -10.66 3.83 3.72
C LEU A 60 -9.87 2.53 3.87
N ASP A 61 -10.51 1.40 3.63
CA ASP A 61 -9.90 0.08 3.78
C ASP A 61 -8.98 -0.30 2.61
N SER A 62 -9.25 0.20 1.39
CA SER A 62 -8.44 -0.10 0.21
C SER A 62 -7.08 0.60 0.27
N ILE A 63 -6.04 -0.12 -0.11
CA ILE A 63 -4.64 0.35 -0.14
C ILE A 63 -4.01 -0.08 -1.46
N ILE A 64 -3.29 0.83 -2.10
CA ILE A 64 -2.41 0.57 -3.22
C ILE A 64 -0.97 0.77 -2.75
N ILE A 65 -0.12 -0.20 -3.05
CA ILE A 65 1.32 -0.17 -2.77
C ILE A 65 2.04 -0.28 -4.11
N TYR A 66 2.85 0.72 -4.45
CA TYR A 66 3.43 0.81 -5.79
C TYR A 66 4.73 1.61 -5.84
N ARG A 67 5.66 1.13 -6.69
CA ARG A 67 6.88 1.81 -7.11
C ARG A 67 7.13 1.50 -8.58
N VAL A 68 7.73 2.43 -9.32
CA VAL A 68 8.15 2.21 -10.70
C VAL A 68 9.10 1.01 -10.78
N GLY A 69 8.91 0.14 -11.78
CA GLY A 69 9.70 -1.08 -11.94
C GLY A 69 9.19 -2.27 -11.13
N TYR A 70 8.12 -2.11 -10.35
CA TYR A 70 7.48 -3.17 -9.56
C TYR A 70 6.01 -3.33 -9.91
N ASP A 71 5.47 -4.51 -9.67
CA ASP A 71 4.05 -4.76 -9.84
C ASP A 71 3.23 -3.98 -8.81
N LYS A 72 2.10 -3.44 -9.25
CA LYS A 72 1.17 -2.73 -8.36
C LYS A 72 0.43 -3.73 -7.47
N LEU A 73 0.53 -3.55 -6.17
CA LEU A 73 -0.19 -4.36 -5.19
C LEU A 73 -1.43 -3.60 -4.67
N SER A 74 -2.62 -4.09 -5.02
CA SER A 74 -3.89 -3.61 -4.48
C SER A 74 -4.35 -4.54 -3.35
N THR A 75 -4.53 -4.02 -2.14
CA THR A 75 -4.83 -4.79 -0.93
C THR A 75 -5.77 -4.03 0.02
N THR A 76 -5.99 -4.58 1.21
CA THR A 76 -6.78 -3.97 2.29
C THR A 76 -6.04 -4.06 3.63
N PHE A 77 -6.45 -3.27 4.63
CA PHE A 77 -5.76 -3.24 5.93
C PHE A 77 -5.64 -4.62 6.58
N GLN A 78 -6.70 -5.44 6.51
CA GLN A 78 -6.71 -6.78 7.10
C GLN A 78 -5.73 -7.75 6.43
N LYS A 79 -5.41 -7.55 5.16
CA LYS A 79 -4.55 -8.45 4.36
C LYS A 79 -3.08 -8.08 4.44
N VAL A 80 -2.76 -6.88 4.91
CA VAL A 80 -1.38 -6.43 5.06
C VAL A 80 -0.75 -7.16 6.25
N LYS A 81 0.45 -7.67 6.01
CA LYS A 81 1.34 -8.25 7.01
C LYS A 81 2.46 -7.26 7.34
N ASP A 82 3.20 -7.53 8.40
CA ASP A 82 4.34 -6.72 8.83
C ASP A 82 5.42 -6.57 7.75
N THR A 83 5.55 -7.56 6.87
CA THR A 83 6.45 -7.54 5.72
C THR A 83 5.67 -7.70 4.42
N ILE A 84 5.90 -6.79 3.48
CA ILE A 84 5.24 -6.73 2.18
C ILE A 84 6.30 -6.98 1.10
N LEU A 85 6.02 -7.95 0.23
CA LEU A 85 6.91 -8.35 -0.86
C LEU A 85 6.41 -7.73 -2.18
N LEU A 86 7.27 -7.00 -2.88
CA LEU A 86 6.99 -6.52 -4.23
C LEU A 86 7.83 -7.27 -5.26
N ASN A 87 7.17 -7.71 -6.33
CA ASN A 87 7.84 -8.33 -7.46
C ASN A 87 8.27 -7.27 -8.48
N LYS A 88 9.46 -7.42 -9.06
CA LYS A 88 9.90 -6.59 -10.18
C LYS A 88 8.98 -6.84 -11.37
N SER A 89 8.47 -5.77 -11.95
CA SER A 89 7.74 -5.82 -13.21
C SER A 89 8.75 -5.87 -14.35
N VAL A 90 9.15 -7.08 -14.73
CA VAL A 90 10.00 -7.28 -15.91
C VAL A 90 9.12 -7.06 -17.13
N LEU A 91 9.19 -5.86 -17.69
CA LEU A 91 8.61 -5.57 -19.00
C LEU A 91 9.42 -6.35 -20.05
N GLU A 92 8.94 -7.53 -20.41
CA GLU A 92 9.43 -8.25 -21.58
C GLU A 92 8.99 -7.44 -22.82
N LEU A 93 9.93 -6.69 -23.39
CA LEU A 93 9.68 -5.91 -24.60
C LEU A 93 9.66 -6.87 -25.79
N ASN A 94 8.65 -6.74 -26.65
CA ASN A 94 8.63 -7.46 -27.91
C ASN A 94 9.81 -7.03 -28.78
N GLU A 95 10.52 -8.00 -29.35
CA GLU A 95 11.58 -7.74 -30.32
C GLU A 95 10.99 -7.04 -31.57
N VAL A 96 11.68 -6.01 -32.05
CA VAL A 96 11.32 -5.32 -33.28
C VAL A 96 12.29 -5.74 -34.38
N THR A 97 11.84 -6.60 -35.29
CA THR A 97 12.61 -7.00 -36.48
C THR A 97 12.42 -5.99 -37.60
N VAL A 98 13.50 -5.31 -38.01
CA VAL A 98 13.50 -4.40 -39.17
C VAL A 98 13.96 -5.16 -40.41
N THR A 99 13.10 -5.25 -41.43
CA THR A 99 13.42 -5.88 -42.73
C THR A 99 13.46 -4.84 -43.85
N ASN A 100 14.31 -5.06 -44.85
CA ASN A 100 14.43 -4.21 -46.05
C ASN A 100 13.46 -4.68 -47.16
N GLU A 101 12.23 -5.08 -46.79
CA GLU A 101 11.25 -5.45 -47.82
C GLU A 101 10.80 -4.20 -48.57
N LYS A 102 11.29 -4.08 -49.79
CA LYS A 102 10.81 -3.10 -50.76
C LYS A 102 9.46 -3.59 -51.25
N THR A 103 8.37 -2.93 -50.86
CA THR A 103 7.03 -3.21 -51.42
C THR A 103 7.10 -2.95 -52.93
N LEU A 104 6.99 -4.01 -53.72
CA LEU A 104 6.96 -3.99 -55.19
C LEU A 104 5.55 -3.69 -55.69
#